data_AF-A0A382BEB0-F1
#
_entry.id   AF-A0A382BEB0-F1
#
_cell.length_a   1.000
_cell.length_b   1.000
_cell.length_c   1.000
_cell.angle_alpha   90.00
_cell.angle_beta   90.00
_cell.angle_gamma   90.00
#
_symmetry.space_group_name_H-M   'P 1'
#
loop_
_entity.id
_entity.type
_entity.pdbx_description
1 polymer ?
#
loop_
_entity_poly.entity_id
_entity_poly.type
_entity_poly.pdbx_seq_one_letter_code
_entity_poly.pdbx_strand_id
1 'polypeptide(L)' 'MSEKTCPKCGYENITQAAWCEKCLHHFDEYGREKSIKCPGCFHTNEYNDDYCEVCHEPLKPGQWE' A
#
# COMPACT_ATOMS: atom_id res chain seq x y z
N MET A 1 13.74 -8.17 -13.94
CA MET A 1 12.95 -7.47 -12.91
C MET A 1 12.88 -8.43 -11.76
N SER A 2 13.10 -8.00 -10.54
CA SER A 2 12.91 -8.90 -9.40
C SER A 2 11.40 -8.93 -9.15
N GLU A 3 10.79 -10.09 -8.98
CA GLU A 3 9.38 -10.22 -8.62
C GLU A 3 9.30 -10.66 -7.15
N LYS A 4 8.42 -10.03 -6.36
CA LYS A 4 8.22 -10.39 -4.95
C LYS A 4 6.92 -11.18 -4.81
N THR A 5 7.05 -12.47 -4.59
CA THR A 5 5.92 -13.33 -4.24
C THR A 5 5.40 -12.98 -2.85
N CYS A 6 4.09 -12.75 -2.74
CA CYS A 6 3.47 -12.47 -1.45
C CYS A 6 3.50 -13.72 -0.56
N PRO A 7 4.05 -13.65 0.67
CA PRO A 7 4.13 -14.80 1.57
C PRO A 7 2.75 -15.22 2.10
N LYS A 8 1.75 -14.34 2.04
CA LYS A 8 0.38 -14.61 2.52
C LYS A 8 -0.48 -15.33 1.49
N CYS A 9 -0.41 -14.94 0.21
CA CYS A 9 -1.33 -15.44 -0.83
C CYS A 9 -0.66 -16.04 -2.06
N GLY A 10 0.67 -16.03 -2.15
CA GLY A 10 1.42 -16.58 -3.28
C GLY A 10 1.34 -15.75 -4.57
N TYR A 11 0.65 -14.61 -4.58
CA TYR A 11 0.57 -13.75 -5.76
C TYR A 11 1.93 -13.09 -6.05
N GLU A 12 2.31 -13.05 -7.31
CA GLU A 12 3.54 -12.42 -7.78
C GLU A 12 3.32 -10.91 -7.93
N ASN A 13 4.04 -10.12 -7.12
CA ASN A 13 3.93 -8.66 -7.15
C ASN A 13 5.17 -8.07 -7.82
N ILE A 14 4.97 -6.93 -8.45
CA ILE A 14 6.05 -6.09 -8.95
C ILE A 14 6.96 -5.73 -7.76
N THR A 15 8.29 -5.88 -7.89
CA THR A 15 9.16 -5.42 -6.81
C THR A 15 8.97 -3.94 -6.52
N GLN A 16 9.14 -3.57 -5.25
CA GLN A 16 8.99 -2.21 -4.69
C GLN A 16 7.56 -1.78 -4.31
N ALA A 17 6.55 -2.65 -4.44
CA ALA A 17 5.26 -2.45 -3.78
C ALA A 17 5.42 -2.57 -2.25
N ALA A 18 4.72 -1.75 -1.45
CA ALA A 18 4.68 -1.92 0.01
C ALA A 18 3.55 -2.85 0.46
N TRP A 19 2.67 -3.28 -0.45
CA TRP A 19 1.65 -4.26 -0.17
C TRP A 19 1.40 -5.17 -1.37
N CYS A 20 0.76 -6.31 -1.12
CA CYS A 20 0.34 -7.21 -2.17
C CYS A 20 -0.90 -6.66 -2.91
N GLU A 21 -0.84 -6.57 -4.24
CA GLU A 21 -1.95 -6.07 -5.07
C GLU A 21 -3.23 -6.90 -4.94
N LYS A 22 -3.09 -8.19 -4.60
CA LYS A 22 -4.23 -9.12 -4.51
C LYS A 22 -4.87 -9.19 -3.13
N CYS A 23 -4.07 -9.16 -2.08
CA CYS A 23 -4.55 -9.43 -0.71
C CYS A 23 -4.19 -8.35 0.31
N LEU A 24 -3.59 -7.26 -0.16
CA LEU A 24 -3.19 -6.09 0.63
C LEU A 24 -2.28 -6.41 1.82
N HIS A 25 -1.60 -7.56 1.80
CA HIS A 25 -0.59 -7.89 2.81
C HIS A 25 0.60 -6.94 2.71
N HIS A 26 0.96 -6.33 3.83
CA HIS A 26 2.09 -5.41 3.91
C HIS A 26 3.45 -6.09 3.77
N PHE A 27 4.31 -5.47 2.97
CA PHE A 27 5.73 -5.77 2.87
C PHE A 27 6.49 -4.73 3.70
N ASP A 28 6.90 -5.12 4.91
CA ASP A 28 7.53 -4.27 5.95
C ASP A 28 8.79 -3.49 5.47
N GLU A 29 9.39 -3.98 4.38
CA GLU A 29 10.71 -3.59 3.90
C GLU A 29 10.69 -2.39 2.95
N TYR A 30 9.57 -2.10 2.26
CA TYR A 30 9.57 -1.21 1.09
C TYR A 30 8.83 0.12 1.27
N GLY A 31 8.07 0.29 2.35
CA GLY A 31 7.21 1.47 2.56
C GLY A 31 7.78 2.54 3.49
N ARG A 32 8.87 2.27 4.21
CA ARG A 32 9.34 3.17 5.31
C ARG A 32 9.87 4.53 4.86
N GLU A 33 10.32 4.65 3.62
CA GLU A 33 10.89 5.90 3.07
C GLU A 33 9.99 6.54 2.00
N LYS A 34 8.79 6.00 1.79
CA LYS A 34 7.83 6.50 0.80
C LYS A 34 6.69 7.22 1.50
N SER A 35 6.10 8.19 0.80
CA SER A 35 4.85 8.83 1.18
C SER A 35 3.80 8.63 0.10
N ILE A 36 2.53 8.67 0.48
CA ILE A 36 1.38 8.60 -0.42
C ILE A 36 0.50 9.83 -0.26
N LYS A 37 -0.05 10.31 -1.37
CA LYS A 37 -0.98 11.43 -1.36
C LYS A 37 -2.41 10.90 -1.35
N CYS A 38 -3.22 11.34 -0.38
CA CYS A 38 -4.61 10.96 -0.29
C CYS A 38 -5.37 11.39 -1.56
N PRO A 39 -6.12 10.48 -2.21
CA PRO A 39 -6.89 10.82 -3.41
C PRO A 39 -8.10 11.73 -3.12
N GLY A 40 -8.62 11.71 -1.88
CA GLY A 40 -9.77 12.52 -1.48
C GLY A 40 -9.40 13.95 -1.07
N CYS A 41 -8.46 14.10 -0.12
CA CYS A 41 -8.12 15.40 0.47
C CYS A 41 -6.73 15.94 0.11
N PHE A 42 -5.94 15.19 -0.66
CA PHE A 42 -4.58 15.57 -1.09
C PHE A 42 -3.54 15.71 0.04
N HIS A 43 -3.87 15.30 1.27
CA HIS A 43 -2.89 15.22 2.37
C HIS A 43 -1.83 14.15 2.09
N THR A 44 -0.59 14.40 2.53
CA THR A 44 0.51 13.45 2.41
C THR A 44 0.57 12.57 3.65
N ASN A 45 0.46 11.26 3.48
CA ASN A 45 0.45 10.26 4.55
C ASN A 45 1.67 9.33 4.39
N GLU A 46 1.95 8.51 5.41
CA GLU A 46 2.96 7.48 5.28
C GLU A 46 2.51 6.45 4.24
N TYR A 47 3.41 5.95 3.40
CA TYR A 47 3.04 5.00 2.36
C TYR A 47 2.52 3.66 2.93
N ASN A 48 2.77 3.40 4.21
CA ASN A 48 2.26 2.24 4.91
C ASN A 48 0.82 2.44 5.43
N ASP A 49 0.30 3.65 5.54
CA ASP A 49 -1.03 3.90 6.10
C ASP A 49 -2.13 3.32 5.20
N ASP A 50 -3.15 2.74 5.81
CA ASP A 50 -4.34 2.24 5.10
C ASP A 50 -5.36 3.34 4.83
N TYR A 51 -5.49 4.28 5.77
CA TYR A 51 -6.48 5.35 5.73
C TYR A 51 -5.80 6.70 5.92
N CYS A 52 -6.36 7.74 5.32
CA CYS A 52 -5.83 9.08 5.49
C CYS A 52 -6.02 9.54 6.94
N GLU A 53 -4.96 10.05 7.58
CA GLU A 53 -5.04 10.57 8.96
C GLU A 53 -5.94 11.81 9.10
N VAL A 54 -6.25 12.48 7.99
CA VAL A 54 -7.05 13.71 7.97
C VAL A 54 -8.51 13.43 7.63
N CYS A 55 -8.78 12.76 6.50
CA CYS A 55 -10.15 12.57 6.01
C CYS A 55 -10.65 11.13 6.16
N HIS A 56 -9.83 10.21 6.66
CA HIS A 56 -10.14 8.78 6.86
C HIS A 56 -10.56 8.01 5.60
N GLU A 57 -10.43 8.61 4.41
CA GLU A 57 -10.63 7.91 3.14
C GLU A 57 -9.53 6.88 2.92
N PRO A 58 -9.85 5.74 2.28
CA PRO A 58 -8.88 4.71 1.96
C PRO A 58 -7.78 5.29 1.05
N LEU A 59 -6.52 5.07 1.43
CA LEU A 59 -5.37 5.53 0.66
C LEU A 59 -5.06 4.57 -0.50
N LYS A 60 -5.51 3.32 -0.41
CA LYS A 60 -5.16 2.26 -1.34
C LYS A 60 -6.40 1.73 -2.08
N PRO A 61 -6.31 1.51 -3.41
CA PRO A 61 -7.37 0.85 -4.15
C PRO A 61 -7.57 -0.59 -3.65
N GLY A 62 -8.82 -0.98 -3.43
CA GLY A 62 -9.19 -2.30 -2.88
C GLY A 62 -9.52 -2.29 -1.39
N GLN A 63 -9.39 -1.14 -0.71
CA GLN A 63 -9.87 -0.92 0.67
C GLN A 63 -11.23 -0.22 0.73
N TRP A 64 -11.85 -0.01 -0.43
CA TRP A 64 -13.24 0.38 -0.53
C TRP A 64 -14.08 -0.89 -0.34
N GLU A 65 -14.78 -0.98 0.80
CA GLU A 65 -15.82 -1.98 1.03
C GLU A 65 -17.03 -1.77 0.10
#